data_AF-A0A9W8WEH4-F1
#
_entry.id   AF-A0A9W8WEH4-F1
#
_cell.length_a   1.000
_cell.length_b   1.000
_cell.length_c   1.000
_cell.angle_alpha   90.00
_cell.angle_beta   90.00
_cell.angle_gamma   90.00
#
_symmetry.space_group_name_H-M   'P 1'
#
loop_
_entity.id
_entity.type
_entity.pdbx_description
1 polymer ?
#
loop_
_entity_poly.entity_id
_entity_poly.type
_entity_poly.pdbx_seq_one_letter_code
_entity_poly.pdbx_strand_id
1 'polypeptide(L)'
;MYLNVASAFSEGWNGTPPPIRTIYLVTWTHESRNEFEAYRDQIESRGNFVALGKYAGNERKRFRGAERACSIGENGNVTMCYNGDCKLCEALREGFRPYLDLKRRTG
;
A
#
# COMPACT_ATOMS: atom_id res chain seq x y z
N MET A 1 1.87 7.83 14.08
CA MET A 1 2.07 7.20 12.76
C MET A 1 1.53 5.77 12.70
N TYR A 2 2.03 4.83 13.53
CA TYR A 2 1.48 3.45 13.58
C TYR A 2 0.07 3.37 14.20
N LEU A 3 -0.21 4.17 15.25
CA LEU A 3 -1.54 4.22 15.89
C LEU A 3 -2.65 4.52 14.88
N ASN A 4 -2.44 5.50 14.00
CA ASN A 4 -3.42 5.89 12.98
C ASN A 4 -3.70 4.75 11.98
N VAL A 5 -2.71 3.90 11.69
CA VAL A 5 -2.91 2.75 10.79
C VAL A 5 -3.72 1.66 11.51
N ALA A 6 -3.43 1.39 12.78
CA ALA A 6 -4.20 0.43 13.58
C ALA A 6 -5.66 0.86 13.76
N SER A 7 -5.90 2.15 14.03
CA SER A 7 -7.25 2.72 14.10
C SER A 7 -7.97 2.60 12.76
N ALA A 8 -7.36 3.05 11.66
CA ALA A 8 -7.96 2.96 10.33
C ALA A 8 -8.26 1.51 9.90
N PHE A 9 -7.41 0.56 10.28
CA PHE A 9 -7.65 -0.87 10.03
C PHE A 9 -8.88 -1.35 10.80
N SER A 10 -8.94 -1.05 12.10
CA SER A 10 -10.01 -1.50 12.99
C SER A 10 -11.36 -0.88 12.63
N GLU A 11 -11.38 0.44 12.39
CA GLU A 11 -12.58 1.20 12.02
C GLU A 11 -13.09 0.85 10.61
N GLY A 12 -12.18 0.49 9.70
CA GLY A 12 -12.52 0.11 8.33
C GLY A 12 -12.89 -1.38 8.17
N TRP A 13 -12.77 -2.18 9.21
CA TRP A 13 -13.06 -3.62 9.15
C TRP A 13 -14.55 -3.87 9.34
N ASN A 14 -15.13 -4.76 8.51
CA ASN A 14 -16.50 -5.19 8.70
C ASN A 14 -16.55 -6.34 9.70
N GLY A 15 -17.19 -6.13 10.86
CA GLY A 15 -17.23 -7.09 11.96
C GLY A 15 -16.04 -6.95 12.93
N THR A 16 -15.61 -8.05 13.54
CA THR A 16 -14.50 -8.03 14.51
C THR A 16 -13.16 -8.10 13.77
N PRO A 17 -12.28 -7.08 13.89
CA PRO A 17 -10.96 -7.12 13.28
C PRO A 17 -10.08 -8.19 13.97
N PRO A 18 -9.22 -8.90 13.21
CA PRO A 18 -8.25 -9.80 13.81
C PRO A 18 -7.20 -9.02 14.62
N PRO A 19 -6.55 -9.66 15.62
CA PRO A 19 -5.49 -9.01 16.38
C PRO A 19 -4.30 -8.67 15.46
N ILE A 20 -3.81 -7.44 15.57
CA ILE A 20 -2.62 -6.99 14.86
C ILE A 20 -1.39 -7.55 15.56
N ARG A 21 -0.60 -8.38 14.86
CA ARG A 21 0.65 -8.94 15.39
C ARG A 21 1.78 -7.91 15.39
N THR A 22 2.03 -7.28 14.24
CA THR A 22 3.11 -6.30 14.05
C THR A 22 2.73 -5.33 12.94
N ILE A 23 3.17 -4.08 13.05
CA ILE A 23 3.08 -3.08 11.98
C ILE A 23 4.50 -2.69 11.57
N TYR A 24 4.82 -2.86 10.29
CA TYR A 24 6.09 -2.40 9.72
C TYR A 24 5.85 -1.15 8.86
N LEU A 25 6.82 -0.23 8.89
CA LEU A 25 6.88 0.87 7.95
C LEU A 25 7.61 0.42 6.70
N VAL A 26 6.92 0.44 5.56
CA VAL A 26 7.55 0.29 4.25
C VAL A 26 8.11 1.65 3.85
N THR A 27 9.43 1.69 3.66
CA THR A 27 10.14 2.87 3.17
C THR A 27 10.39 2.77 1.67
N TRP A 28 10.60 3.92 1.05
CA TRP A 28 10.70 4.10 -0.39
C TRP A 28 11.97 4.92 -0.63
N THR A 29 12.56 4.78 -1.82
CA THR A 29 13.64 5.69 -2.20
C THR A 29 13.08 7.10 -2.40
N HIS A 30 13.94 8.11 -2.29
CA HIS A 30 13.54 9.49 -2.51
C HIS A 30 12.98 9.71 -3.92
N GLU A 31 13.55 9.04 -4.92
CA GLU A 31 13.13 9.10 -6.32
C GLU A 31 11.70 8.59 -6.48
N SER A 32 11.38 7.42 -5.95
CA SER A 32 10.02 6.85 -6.02
C SER A 32 8.97 7.71 -5.31
N ARG A 33 9.34 8.41 -4.23
CA ARG A 33 8.46 9.37 -3.57
C ARG A 33 8.20 10.59 -4.45
N ASN A 34 9.24 11.13 -5.07
CA ASN A 34 9.12 12.29 -5.96
C ASN A 34 8.25 11.98 -7.18
N GLU A 35 8.39 10.79 -7.77
CA GLU A 35 7.55 10.34 -8.88
C GLU A 35 6.06 10.26 -8.46
N PHE A 36 5.78 9.74 -7.26
CA PHE A 36 4.42 9.70 -6.72
C PHE A 36 3.85 11.11 -6.48
N GLU A 37 4.62 12.00 -5.87
CA GLU A 37 4.20 13.37 -5.58
C GLU A 37 3.95 14.16 -6.88
N ALA A 38 4.84 14.05 -7.87
CA ALA A 38 4.65 14.64 -9.19
C ALA A 38 3.38 14.14 -9.89
N TYR A 39 3.09 12.83 -9.79
CA TYR A 39 1.85 12.27 -10.32
C TYR A 39 0.61 12.82 -9.59
N ARG A 40 0.63 12.87 -8.25
CA ARG A 40 -0.46 13.42 -7.45
C ARG A 40 -0.74 14.89 -7.81
N ASP A 41 0.31 15.69 -7.94
CA ASP A 41 0.20 17.12 -8.26
C ASP A 41 -0.30 17.33 -9.69
N GLN A 42 0.09 16.46 -10.64
CA GLN A 42 -0.49 16.46 -11.99
C GLN A 42 -2.00 16.17 -11.96
N ILE A 43 -2.45 15.18 -11.17
CA ILE A 43 -3.88 14.88 -11.02
C ILE A 43 -4.62 16.05 -10.36
N GLU A 44 -4.03 16.69 -9.36
CA GLU A 44 -4.60 17.87 -8.71
C GLU A 44 -4.77 19.03 -9.70
N SER A 45 -3.75 19.32 -10.52
CA SER A 45 -3.80 20.42 -11.50
C SER A 45 -4.94 20.27 -12.52
N ARG A 46 -5.39 19.04 -12.77
CA ARG A 46 -6.47 18.74 -13.71
C ARG A 46 -7.84 18.71 -13.06
N GLY A 47 -7.92 18.27 -11.81
CA GLY A 47 -9.19 18.02 -11.12
C GLY A 47 -9.58 19.07 -10.09
N ASN A 48 -8.63 19.88 -9.61
CA ASN A 48 -8.81 20.89 -8.56
C ASN A 48 -9.56 20.32 -7.34
N PHE A 49 -9.15 19.13 -6.88
CA PHE A 49 -9.87 18.37 -5.86
C PHE A 49 -9.83 19.06 -4.48
N VAL A 50 -8.76 19.78 -4.16
CA VAL A 50 -8.66 20.54 -2.91
C VAL A 50 -9.74 21.63 -2.84
N ALA A 51 -9.96 22.37 -3.95
CA ALA A 51 -11.03 23.37 -4.01
C ALA A 51 -12.43 22.76 -3.87
N LEU A 52 -12.58 21.47 -4.19
CA LEU A 52 -13.80 20.70 -4.01
C LEU A 52 -13.91 20.05 -2.61
N GLY A 53 -13.03 20.40 -1.66
CA GLY A 53 -13.02 19.85 -0.31
C GLY A 53 -12.55 18.39 -0.23
N LYS A 54 -11.80 17.90 -1.23
CA LYS A 54 -11.22 16.56 -1.27
C LYS A 54 -9.71 16.60 -1.01
N TYR A 55 -9.10 15.44 -0.81
CA TYR A 55 -7.65 15.33 -0.72
C TYR A 55 -6.98 15.67 -2.06
N ALA A 56 -5.78 16.24 -2.00
CA ALA A 56 -4.97 16.55 -3.17
C ALA A 56 -4.77 15.32 -4.06
N GLY A 57 -4.91 15.51 -5.37
CA GLY A 57 -4.86 14.44 -6.37
C GLY A 57 -5.97 13.39 -6.20
N ASN A 58 -7.05 13.72 -5.47
CA ASN A 58 -8.09 12.77 -5.03
C ASN A 58 -7.51 11.53 -4.32
N GLU A 59 -6.39 11.70 -3.60
CA GLU A 59 -5.68 10.59 -2.94
C GLU A 59 -6.56 9.92 -1.89
N ARG A 60 -6.54 8.57 -1.86
CA ARG A 60 -7.26 7.76 -0.86
C ARG A 60 -6.34 6.68 -0.31
N LYS A 61 -6.23 6.62 1.02
CA LYS A 61 -5.60 5.49 1.71
C LYS A 61 -6.53 4.29 1.69
N ARG A 62 -6.01 3.13 1.29
CA ARG A 62 -6.75 1.87 1.14
C ARG A 62 -5.93 0.71 1.70
N PHE A 63 -6.62 -0.37 2.05
CA PHE A 63 -6.00 -1.64 2.42
C PHE A 63 -6.05 -2.63 1.25
N ARG A 64 -4.99 -3.40 1.06
CA ARG A 64 -4.90 -4.50 0.11
C ARG A 64 -4.34 -5.73 0.84
N GLY A 65 -5.08 -6.83 0.83
CA GLY A 65 -4.55 -8.14 1.23
C GLY A 65 -3.60 -8.69 0.17
N ALA A 66 -2.57 -9.41 0.60
CA ALA A 66 -1.61 -10.07 -0.28
C ALA A 66 -1.20 -11.43 0.30
N GLU A 67 -0.98 -12.40 -0.58
CA GLU A 67 -0.47 -13.71 -0.23
C GLU A 67 0.98 -13.61 0.26
N ARG A 68 1.28 -14.33 1.34
CA ARG A 68 2.62 -14.40 1.94
C ARG A 68 3.07 -15.86 1.97
N ALA A 69 4.16 -16.17 1.28
CA ALA A 69 4.72 -17.53 1.19
C ALA A 69 6.11 -17.66 1.86
N CYS A 70 6.48 -16.70 2.73
CA CYS A 70 7.73 -16.69 3.48
C CYS A 70 7.56 -16.07 4.87
N SER A 71 8.62 -16.03 5.68
CA SER A 71 8.61 -15.54 7.06
C SER A 71 8.83 -14.04 7.22
N ILE A 72 8.68 -13.23 6.17
CA ILE A 72 8.78 -11.77 6.31
C ILE A 72 7.75 -11.24 7.33
N GLY A 73 8.19 -10.38 8.24
CA GLY A 73 7.40 -9.84 9.34
C GLY A 73 7.36 -10.71 10.60
N GLU A 74 7.99 -11.89 10.59
CA GLU A 74 8.11 -12.77 11.76
C GLU A 74 9.49 -12.64 12.40
N ASN A 75 9.53 -12.57 13.74
CA ASN A 75 10.77 -12.56 14.52
C ASN A 75 11.81 -11.52 14.05
N GLY A 76 11.33 -10.37 13.55
CA GLY A 76 12.20 -9.30 13.04
C GLY A 76 12.74 -9.53 11.62
N ASN A 77 12.38 -10.63 10.95
CA ASN A 77 12.78 -10.87 9.57
C ASN A 77 12.13 -9.85 8.63
N VAL A 78 12.95 -9.03 8.00
CA VAL A 78 12.53 -8.04 6.99
C VAL A 78 13.08 -8.36 5.59
N THR A 79 13.71 -9.52 5.44
CA THR A 79 14.29 -9.95 4.17
C THR A 79 13.20 -10.44 3.23
N MET A 80 13.11 -9.82 2.06
CA MET A 80 12.18 -10.21 1.00
C MET A 80 12.67 -11.48 0.29
N CYS A 81 11.75 -12.37 -0.07
CA CYS A 81 12.05 -13.55 -0.89
C CYS A 81 11.62 -13.35 -2.35
N TYR A 82 12.15 -14.16 -3.28
CA TYR A 82 11.78 -14.13 -4.71
C TYR A 82 10.82 -15.25 -5.13
N ASN A 83 10.17 -15.92 -4.17
CA ASN A 83 9.15 -16.92 -4.46
C ASN A 83 7.95 -16.27 -5.19
N GLY A 84 7.56 -16.83 -6.34
CA GLY A 84 6.45 -16.34 -7.17
C GLY A 84 5.08 -16.37 -6.50
N ASP A 85 4.90 -17.20 -5.47
CA ASP A 85 3.68 -17.28 -4.67
C ASP A 85 3.63 -16.21 -3.57
N CYS A 86 4.74 -15.52 -3.29
CA CYS A 86 4.80 -14.47 -2.27
C CYS A 86 4.47 -13.08 -2.84
N LYS A 87 3.18 -12.82 -3.05
CA LYS A 87 2.68 -11.53 -3.59
C LYS A 87 2.97 -10.34 -2.67
N LEU A 88 3.16 -10.57 -1.38
CA LEU A 88 3.62 -9.54 -0.45
C LEU A 88 5.04 -9.08 -0.80
N CYS A 89 6.00 -10.00 -0.94
CA CYS A 89 7.39 -9.63 -1.27
C CYS A 89 7.52 -9.05 -2.68
N GLU A 90 6.74 -9.55 -3.65
CA GLU A 90 6.65 -8.93 -4.98
C GLU A 90 6.18 -7.47 -4.89
N ALA A 91 5.12 -7.20 -4.14
CA ALA A 91 4.59 -5.85 -3.97
C ALA A 91 5.54 -4.91 -3.22
N LEU A 92 6.33 -5.42 -2.27
CA LEU A 92 7.33 -4.63 -1.56
C LEU A 92 8.51 -4.22 -2.45
N ARG A 93 8.83 -5.02 -3.48
CA ARG A 93 9.90 -4.68 -4.46
C ARG A 93 9.41 -3.80 -5.60
N GLU A 94 8.29 -4.20 -6.21
CA GLU A 94 7.84 -3.68 -7.50
C GLU A 94 6.62 -2.74 -7.38
N GLY A 95 6.15 -2.49 -6.15
CA GLY A 95 4.91 -1.76 -5.90
C GLY A 95 3.69 -2.51 -6.41
N PHE A 96 2.74 -1.79 -7.02
CA PHE A 96 1.45 -2.35 -7.43
C PHE A 96 1.40 -2.78 -8.90
N ARG A 97 2.44 -2.51 -9.70
CA ARG A 97 2.41 -2.77 -11.15
C ARG A 97 2.12 -4.24 -11.49
N PRO A 98 2.82 -5.25 -10.91
CA PRO A 98 2.55 -6.65 -11.25
C PRO A 98 1.10 -7.07 -10.95
N TYR A 99 0.55 -6.59 -9.83
CA TYR A 99 -0.85 -6.86 -9.46
C TYR A 99 -1.85 -6.21 -10.41
N LEU A 100 -1.61 -4.97 -10.81
CA LEU A 100 -2.46 -4.25 -11.77
C LEU A 100 -2.42 -4.91 -13.14
N ASP A 101 -1.25 -5.35 -13.60
CA ASP A 101 -1.09 -6.04 -14.87
C ASP A 101 -1.78 -7.41 -14.85
N LEU A 102 -1.67 -8.17 -13.75
CA LEU A 102 -2.42 -9.41 -13.56
C LEU A 102 -3.93 -9.16 -13.64
N LYS A 103 -4.44 -8.18 -12.88
CA LYS A 103 -5.87 -7.84 -12.87
C LYS A 103 -6.40 -7.46 -14.25
N ARG A 104 -5.62 -6.75 -15.06
CA ARG A 104 -6.00 -6.38 -16.43
C ARG A 104 -6.04 -7.57 -17.40
N ARG A 105 -5.30 -8.64 -17.11
CA ARG A 105 -5.26 -9.85 -17.94
C ARG A 105 -6.34 -10.86 -17.56
N THR A 106 -6.73 -10.91 -16.29
CA THR A 106 -7.63 -11.93 -15.75
C THR A 106 -9.02 -11.42 -15.37
N GLY A 107 -9.25 -10.10 -15.44
CA GLY A 107 -10.56 -9.47 -15.26
C GLY A 107 -11.15 -9.06 -16.58
#